data_AF-A0A2V3DXQ4-F1
#
_entry.id   AF-A0A2V3DXQ4-F1
#
_cell.length_a   1.000
_cell.length_b   1.000
_cell.length_c   1.000
_cell.angle_alpha   90.00
_cell.angle_beta   90.00
_cell.angle_gamma   90.00
#
_symmetry.space_group_name_H-M   'P 1'
#
loop_
_entity.id
_entity.type
_entity.pdbx_description
1 polymer ?
#
loop_
_entity_poly.entity_id
_entity_poly.type
_entity_poly.pdbx_seq_one_letter_code
_entity_poly.pdbx_strand_id
1 'polypeptide(L)'
;MNTWRRKVAIILVVGYFVALAAIVFWPTPVDRPVGGELLNFLRWLRSLSIPQWIASYTTIEFTANVIMFIPFGIIVAVRLRPYLWWLALPAGALLSAIIELSQNYFLPERFGDPRDVVANASGALLGALCVALFRISRPAQPLVPPASELPT
;
A
#
# COMPACT_ATOMS: atom_id res chain seq x y z
N MET A 1 4.85 2.89 24.99
CA MET A 1 5.22 3.57 23.72
C MET A 1 5.25 5.06 23.96
N ASN A 2 6.39 5.73 23.75
CA ASN A 2 6.56 7.14 24.06
C ASN A 2 5.48 7.97 23.32
N THR A 3 4.85 8.92 24.00
CA THR A 3 3.75 9.74 23.45
C THR A 3 4.14 10.41 22.13
N TRP A 4 5.42 10.79 21.98
CA TRP A 4 6.01 11.28 20.73
C TRP A 4 5.91 10.28 19.57
N ARG A 5 6.38 9.03 19.76
CA ARG A 5 6.35 7.99 18.73
C ARG A 5 4.92 7.69 18.28
N ARG A 6 3.97 7.68 19.23
CA ARG A 6 2.54 7.52 18.93
C ARG A 6 2.01 8.66 18.07
N LYS A 7 2.34 9.91 18.41
CA LYS A 7 1.93 11.10 17.62
C LYS A 7 2.48 11.04 16.19
N VAL A 8 3.77 10.75 16.02
CA VAL A 8 4.40 10.62 14.70
C VAL A 8 3.73 9.51 13.88
N ALA A 9 3.47 8.35 14.46
CA ALA A 9 2.79 7.25 13.77
C ALA A 9 1.36 7.64 13.30
N ILE A 10 0.61 8.37 14.14
CA ILE A 10 -0.72 8.86 13.77
C ILE A 10 -0.62 9.85 12.60
N ILE A 11 0.31 10.81 12.67
CA ILE A 11 0.51 11.80 11.60
C ILE A 11 0.85 11.11 10.28
N LEU A 12 1.74 10.13 10.29
CA LEU A 12 2.11 9.38 9.08
C LEU A 12 0.93 8.58 8.51
N VAL A 13 0.14 7.92 9.36
CA VAL A 13 -1.03 7.15 8.92
C VAL A 13 -2.10 8.07 8.35
N VAL A 14 -2.40 9.18 9.02
CA VAL A 14 -3.38 10.16 8.54
C VAL A 14 -2.89 10.79 7.24
N GLY A 15 -1.63 11.24 7.18
CA GLY A 15 -1.03 11.79 5.97
C GLY A 15 -1.07 10.81 4.80
N TYR A 16 -0.79 9.53 5.04
CA TYR A 16 -0.93 8.48 4.04
C TYR A 16 -2.36 8.37 3.51
N PHE A 17 -3.38 8.28 4.37
CA PHE A 17 -4.77 8.16 3.92
C PHE A 17 -5.26 9.42 3.20
N VAL A 18 -4.81 10.61 3.62
CA VAL A 18 -5.11 11.87 2.91
C VAL A 18 -4.48 11.87 1.51
N ALA A 19 -3.20 11.49 1.40
CA ALA A 19 -2.52 11.39 0.12
C ALA A 19 -3.17 10.34 -0.80
N LEU A 20 -3.50 9.17 -0.25
CA LEU A 20 -4.20 8.11 -0.97
C LEU A 20 -5.55 8.61 -1.51
N ALA A 21 -6.37 9.25 -0.67
CA ALA A 21 -7.64 9.80 -1.08
C ALA A 21 -7.47 10.90 -2.15
N ALA A 22 -6.47 11.77 -2.01
CA ALA A 22 -6.18 12.81 -3.00
C ALA A 22 -5.78 12.25 -4.37
N ILE A 23 -5.00 11.16 -4.39
CA ILE A 23 -4.56 10.50 -5.63
C ILE A 23 -5.74 9.76 -6.28
N VAL A 24 -6.46 8.97 -5.49
CA VAL A 24 -7.56 8.12 -5.96
C VAL A 24 -8.74 8.95 -6.45
N PHE A 25 -9.12 10.01 -5.72
CA PHE A 25 -10.22 10.90 -6.12
C PHE A 25 -9.77 12.07 -6.98
N TRP A 26 -8.56 12.02 -7.55
CA TRP A 26 -8.15 13.05 -8.49
C TRP A 26 -9.12 13.05 -9.70
N PRO A 27 -9.73 14.21 -10.05
CA PRO A 27 -10.89 14.26 -10.93
C PRO A 27 -10.63 13.74 -12.33
N THR A 28 -9.42 14.02 -12.83
CA THR A 28 -8.95 13.44 -14.06
C THR A 28 -8.17 12.17 -13.74
N PRO A 29 -8.12 11.20 -14.65
CA PRO A 29 -6.98 10.31 -14.68
C PRO A 29 -5.70 11.17 -14.63
N VAL A 30 -4.65 10.74 -13.92
CA VAL A 30 -3.34 11.45 -13.88
C VAL A 30 -2.75 11.63 -15.31
N ASP A 31 -3.37 10.94 -16.26
CA ASP A 31 -3.14 10.76 -17.67
C ASP A 31 -3.92 11.73 -18.58
N ARG A 32 -4.82 12.60 -18.07
CA ARG A 32 -5.14 13.83 -18.83
C ARG A 32 -3.94 14.76 -18.79
N PRO A 33 -3.56 15.37 -19.93
CA PRO A 33 -2.22 15.91 -20.10
C PRO A 33 -1.96 17.03 -19.08
N VAL A 34 -1.21 16.70 -18.04
CA VAL A 34 -0.13 17.57 -17.57
C VAL A 34 0.93 17.54 -18.69
N GLY A 35 0.60 18.22 -19.80
CA GLY A 35 1.02 17.93 -21.18
C GLY A 35 2.49 17.99 -21.56
N GLY A 36 3.43 17.89 -20.61
CA GLY A 36 4.87 17.85 -20.88
C GLY A 36 5.64 16.90 -19.96
N GLU A 37 5.24 16.75 -18.70
CA GLU A 37 6.04 16.05 -17.69
C GLU A 37 5.99 14.52 -17.83
N LEU A 38 4.80 13.94 -18.05
CA LEU A 38 4.65 12.50 -18.29
C LEU A 38 5.34 12.09 -19.61
N LEU A 39 5.27 12.92 -20.65
CA LEU A 39 5.99 12.71 -21.90
C LEU A 39 7.52 12.79 -21.74
N ASN A 40 8.01 13.64 -20.84
CA ASN A 40 9.44 13.73 -20.51
C ASN A 40 9.90 12.51 -19.69
N PHE A 41 9.11 12.08 -18.72
CA PHE A 41 9.39 10.87 -17.94
C PHE A 41 9.37 9.60 -18.80
N LEU A 42 8.38 9.45 -19.69
CA LEU A 42 8.31 8.33 -20.63
C LEU A 42 9.41 8.38 -21.69
N ARG A 43 9.89 9.56 -22.09
CA ARG A 43 11.09 9.69 -22.95
C ARG A 43 12.37 9.33 -22.21
N TRP A 44 12.51 9.73 -20.95
CA TRP A 44 13.62 9.33 -20.10
C TRP A 44 13.65 7.82 -19.85
N LEU A 45 12.51 7.19 -19.54
CA LEU A 45 12.42 5.73 -19.42
C LEU A 45 12.76 5.00 -20.72
N ARG A 46 12.34 5.54 -21.88
CA ARG A 46 12.76 5.03 -23.20
C ARG A 46 14.27 5.15 -23.45
N SER A 47 14.91 6.17 -22.89
CA SER A 47 16.37 6.35 -22.98
C SER A 47 17.17 5.32 -22.17
N LEU A 48 16.51 4.62 -21.23
CA LEU A 48 17.13 3.60 -20.38
C LEU A 48 17.06 2.17 -20.96
N SER A 49 16.69 2.00 -22.24
CA SER A 49 16.52 0.68 -22.88
C SER A 49 15.59 -0.28 -22.13
N ILE A 50 14.61 0.27 -21.41
CA ILE A 50 13.63 -0.52 -20.67
C ILE A 50 12.70 -1.23 -21.67
N PRO A 51 12.46 -2.54 -21.54
CA PRO A 51 11.55 -3.28 -22.40
C PRO A 51 10.17 -2.60 -22.51
N GLN A 52 9.63 -2.49 -23.72
CA GLN A 52 8.37 -1.79 -24.01
C GLN A 52 7.17 -2.28 -23.18
N TRP A 53 7.16 -3.54 -22.77
CA TRP A 53 6.11 -4.11 -21.93
C TRP A 53 6.15 -3.59 -20.47
N ILE A 54 7.33 -3.24 -19.96
CA ILE A 54 7.50 -2.61 -18.63
C ILE A 54 7.09 -1.14 -18.69
N ALA A 55 7.42 -0.45 -19.79
CA ALA A 55 7.09 0.94 -20.00
C ALA A 55 5.65 1.18 -20.50
N SER A 56 4.81 0.14 -20.54
CA SER A 56 3.40 0.25 -20.90
C SER A 56 2.65 1.00 -19.80
N TYR A 57 1.72 1.87 -20.21
CA TYR A 57 0.86 2.64 -19.31
C TYR A 57 0.13 1.73 -18.31
N THR A 58 -0.46 0.63 -18.78
CA THR A 58 -1.17 -0.36 -17.94
C THR A 58 -0.26 -0.99 -16.88
N THR A 59 0.99 -1.28 -17.21
CA THR A 59 1.95 -1.87 -16.26
C THR A 59 2.31 -0.86 -15.18
N ILE A 60 2.53 0.39 -15.56
CA ILE A 60 2.86 1.49 -14.63
C ILE A 60 1.70 1.73 -13.67
N GLU A 61 0.48 1.83 -14.20
CA GLU A 61 -0.74 2.03 -13.41
C GLU A 61 -0.97 0.88 -12.42
N PHE A 62 -0.92 -0.37 -12.89
CA PHE A 62 -1.03 -1.55 -12.03
C PHE A 62 0.04 -1.55 -10.94
N THR A 63 1.30 -1.27 -11.28
CA THR A 63 2.40 -1.26 -10.31
C THR A 63 2.26 -0.13 -9.30
N ALA A 64 1.81 1.05 -9.72
CA ALA A 64 1.56 2.18 -8.84
C ALA A 64 0.45 1.84 -7.83
N ASN A 65 -0.64 1.24 -8.28
CA ASN A 65 -1.74 0.78 -7.44
C ASN A 65 -1.27 -0.25 -6.39
N VAL A 66 -0.48 -1.25 -6.81
CA VAL A 66 0.17 -2.19 -5.88
C VAL A 66 0.99 -1.45 -4.82
N ILE A 67 1.90 -0.55 -5.23
CA ILE A 67 2.78 0.19 -4.32
C ILE A 67 1.98 1.04 -3.33
N MET A 68 0.93 1.73 -3.80
CA MET A 68 0.08 2.58 -2.97
C MET A 68 -0.65 1.82 -1.86
N PHE A 69 -0.97 0.54 -2.06
CA PHE A 69 -1.65 -0.29 -1.06
C PHE A 69 -0.72 -1.07 -0.12
N ILE A 70 0.60 -1.09 -0.37
CA ILE A 70 1.57 -1.71 0.56
C ILE A 70 1.48 -1.10 1.97
N PRO A 71 1.48 0.24 2.16
CA PRO A 71 1.35 0.82 3.48
C PRO A 71 0.02 0.47 4.16
N PHE A 72 -1.09 0.38 3.42
CA PHE A 72 -2.37 -0.09 3.94
C PHE A 72 -2.25 -1.52 4.50
N GLY A 73 -1.64 -2.43 3.74
CA GLY A 73 -1.37 -3.81 4.18
C GLY A 73 -0.57 -3.88 5.47
N ILE A 74 0.49 -3.06 5.58
CA ILE A 74 1.30 -2.94 6.80
C ILE A 74 0.46 -2.46 7.98
N ILE A 75 -0.32 -1.39 7.79
CA ILE A 75 -1.17 -0.76 8.80
C ILE A 75 -2.19 -1.76 9.37
N VAL A 76 -2.82 -2.57 8.50
CA VAL A 76 -3.78 -3.61 8.87
C VAL A 76 -3.08 -4.74 9.63
N ALA A 77 -2.03 -5.33 9.05
CA ALA A 77 -1.35 -6.48 9.65
C ALA A 77 -0.72 -6.18 11.02
N VAL A 78 -0.20 -4.96 11.23
CA VAL A 78 0.35 -4.51 12.52
C VAL A 78 -0.74 -4.45 13.60
N ARG A 79 -1.97 -4.06 13.25
CA ARG A 79 -3.11 -3.95 14.19
C ARG A 79 -3.76 -5.29 14.50
N LEU A 80 -3.66 -6.25 13.59
CA LEU A 80 -4.20 -7.59 13.76
C LEU A 80 -3.27 -8.49 14.56
N ARG A 81 -3.86 -9.54 15.14
CA ARG A 81 -3.11 -10.64 15.76
C ARG A 81 -2.18 -11.29 14.72
N PRO A 82 -1.01 -11.82 15.12
CA PRO A 82 -0.02 -12.38 14.20
C PRO A 82 -0.57 -13.37 13.17
N TYR A 83 -1.51 -14.24 13.54
CA TYR A 83 -2.10 -15.25 12.65
C TYR A 83 -3.20 -14.72 11.71
N LEU A 84 -3.63 -13.46 11.88
CA LEU A 84 -4.69 -12.83 11.09
C LEU A 84 -4.15 -11.88 10.02
N TRP A 85 -2.84 -11.87 9.77
CA TRP A 85 -2.19 -10.96 8.81
C TRP A 85 -2.79 -11.01 7.40
N TRP A 86 -3.26 -12.19 6.98
CA TRP A 86 -3.84 -12.43 5.66
C TRP A 86 -5.17 -11.69 5.44
N LEU A 87 -5.85 -11.22 6.51
CA LEU A 87 -7.06 -10.39 6.40
C LEU A 87 -6.80 -9.04 5.74
N ALA A 88 -5.54 -8.62 5.58
CA ALA A 88 -5.20 -7.46 4.78
C ALA A 88 -5.62 -7.59 3.30
N LEU A 89 -5.61 -8.81 2.75
CA LEU A 89 -6.04 -9.08 1.37
C LEU A 89 -7.53 -8.75 1.16
N PRO A 90 -8.50 -9.37 1.88
CA PRO A 90 -9.91 -9.04 1.73
C PRO A 90 -10.22 -7.59 2.16
N ALA A 91 -9.50 -7.04 3.15
CA ALA A 91 -9.66 -5.63 3.53
C ALA A 91 -9.23 -4.68 2.40
N GLY A 92 -8.11 -4.97 1.73
CA GLY A 92 -7.62 -4.20 0.59
C GLY A 92 -8.55 -4.29 -0.61
N ALA A 93 -9.03 -5.50 -0.93
CA ALA A 93 -10.02 -5.71 -1.98
C ALA A 93 -11.33 -4.95 -1.71
N LEU A 94 -11.83 -4.99 -0.47
CA LEU A 94 -13.05 -4.26 -0.08
C LEU A 94 -12.86 -2.75 -0.19
N LEU A 95 -11.76 -2.20 0.34
CA LEU A 95 -11.47 -0.77 0.23
C LEU A 95 -11.34 -0.35 -1.23
N SER A 96 -10.65 -1.15 -2.06
CA SER A 96 -10.52 -0.87 -3.48
C SER A 96 -11.88 -0.91 -4.18
N ALA A 97 -12.73 -1.90 -3.90
CA ALA A 97 -14.07 -1.96 -4.49
C ALA A 97 -14.92 -0.73 -4.11
N ILE A 98 -14.82 -0.25 -2.86
CA ILE A 98 -15.48 0.98 -2.43
C ILE A 98 -14.97 2.19 -3.22
N ILE A 99 -13.66 2.28 -3.42
CA ILE A 99 -13.02 3.31 -4.24
C ILE A 99 -13.56 3.28 -5.67
N GLU A 100 -13.50 2.13 -6.33
CA GLU A 100 -13.96 1.91 -7.70
C GLU A 100 -15.43 2.30 -7.89
N LEU A 101 -16.29 1.86 -6.97
CA LEU A 101 -17.71 2.24 -6.98
C LEU A 101 -17.87 3.75 -6.79
N SER A 102 -17.13 4.35 -5.85
CA SER A 102 -17.21 5.79 -5.61
C SER A 102 -16.77 6.59 -6.84
N GLN A 103 -15.68 6.19 -7.50
CA GLN A 103 -15.23 6.85 -8.73
C GLN A 103 -16.28 6.70 -9.84
N ASN A 104 -16.83 5.50 -10.05
CA ASN A 104 -17.87 5.27 -11.05
C ASN A 104 -19.14 6.12 -10.86
N TYR A 105 -19.55 6.38 -9.61
CA TYR A 105 -20.75 7.18 -9.33
C TYR A 105 -20.49 8.69 -9.24
N PHE A 106 -19.29 9.12 -8.81
CA PHE A 106 -19.02 10.53 -8.50
C PHE A 106 -18.03 11.22 -9.45
N LEU A 107 -17.30 10.46 -10.28
CA LEU A 107 -16.33 10.99 -11.23
C LEU A 107 -16.70 10.56 -12.66
N PRO A 108 -17.46 11.40 -13.41
CA PRO A 108 -17.97 11.07 -14.74
C PRO A 108 -16.88 10.73 -15.77
N GLU A 109 -15.63 11.11 -15.49
CA GLU A 109 -14.48 10.93 -16.36
C GLU A 109 -13.58 9.75 -15.95
N ARG A 110 -13.90 9.06 -14.84
CA ARG A 110 -13.22 7.84 -14.41
C ARG A 110 -14.15 6.64 -14.53
N PHE A 111 -13.68 5.62 -15.23
CA PHE A 111 -14.29 4.31 -15.23
C PHE A 111 -13.48 3.41 -14.33
N GLY A 112 -14.15 2.76 -13.40
CA GLY A 112 -13.53 1.78 -12.54
C GLY A 112 -13.08 0.53 -13.30
N ASP A 113 -11.88 0.06 -13.02
CA ASP A 113 -11.27 -1.13 -13.62
C ASP A 113 -11.11 -2.24 -12.57
N PRO A 114 -11.70 -3.44 -12.76
CA PRO A 114 -11.48 -4.58 -11.88
C PRO A 114 -9.99 -4.93 -11.66
N ARG A 115 -9.11 -4.55 -12.58
CA ARG A 115 -7.65 -4.70 -12.43
C ARG A 115 -7.08 -3.88 -11.28
N ASP A 116 -7.70 -2.76 -10.92
CA ASP A 116 -7.28 -1.93 -9.80
C ASP A 116 -7.59 -2.59 -8.47
N VAL A 117 -8.72 -3.29 -8.36
CA VAL A 117 -9.04 -4.12 -7.20
C VAL A 117 -7.99 -5.20 -7.00
N VAL A 118 -7.57 -5.87 -8.08
CA VAL A 118 -6.53 -6.90 -8.03
C VAL A 118 -5.17 -6.30 -7.65
N ALA A 119 -4.78 -5.17 -8.24
CA ALA A 119 -3.54 -4.47 -7.94
C ALA A 119 -3.48 -4.04 -6.45
N ASN A 120 -4.51 -3.37 -5.98
CA ASN A 120 -4.62 -2.85 -4.63
C ASN A 120 -4.67 -3.99 -3.59
N ALA A 121 -5.43 -5.06 -3.85
CA ALA A 121 -5.44 -6.24 -3.00
C ALA A 121 -4.06 -6.92 -2.94
N SER A 122 -3.35 -6.98 -4.07
CA SER A 122 -1.98 -7.52 -4.14
C SER A 122 -1.01 -6.67 -3.32
N GLY A 123 -1.10 -5.34 -3.41
CA GLY A 123 -0.34 -4.41 -2.58
C GLY A 123 -0.59 -4.61 -1.09
N ALA A 124 -1.86 -4.72 -0.69
CA ALA A 124 -2.25 -4.98 0.70
C ALA A 124 -1.68 -6.32 1.22
N LEU A 125 -1.72 -7.36 0.39
CA LEU A 125 -1.14 -8.65 0.73
C LEU A 125 0.39 -8.57 0.89
N LEU A 126 1.10 -7.90 -0.02
CA LEU A 126 2.55 -7.72 0.05
C LEU A 126 2.97 -6.96 1.31
N GLY A 127 2.28 -5.86 1.64
CA GLY A 127 2.54 -5.11 2.86
C GLY A 127 2.32 -5.94 4.13
N ALA A 128 1.25 -6.75 4.15
CA ALA A 128 0.98 -7.65 5.26
C ALA A 128 2.01 -8.79 5.38
N LEU A 129 2.46 -9.32 4.24
CA LEU A 129 3.52 -10.33 4.18
C LEU A 129 4.83 -9.80 4.76
N CYS A 130 5.21 -8.55 4.46
CA CYS A 130 6.39 -7.92 5.07
C CYS A 130 6.30 -7.91 6.61
N VAL A 131 5.12 -7.60 7.17
CA VAL A 131 4.89 -7.62 8.62
C VAL A 131 4.94 -9.04 9.19
N ALA A 132 4.36 -10.02 8.49
CA ALA A 132 4.37 -11.41 8.90
C ALA A 132 5.81 -11.96 8.94
N LEU A 133 6.59 -11.75 7.88
CA LEU A 133 8.00 -12.14 7.81
C LEU A 133 8.81 -11.46 8.92
N PHE A 134 8.62 -10.16 9.13
CA PHE A 134 9.29 -9.43 10.21
C PHE A 134 8.99 -9.98 11.60
N ARG A 135 7.76 -10.45 11.85
CA ARG A 135 7.38 -11.08 13.12
C ARG A 135 8.04 -12.44 13.31
N ILE A 136 8.18 -13.23 12.24
CA ILE A 136 8.85 -14.54 12.26
C ILE A 136 10.36 -14.38 12.49
N SER A 137 10.98 -13.36 11.90
CA SER A 137 12.42 -13.10 12.05
C SER A 137 12.83 -12.60 13.43
N ARG A 138 11.87 -12.32 14.34
CA ARG A 138 12.20 -11.90 15.71
C ARG A 138 12.46 -13.14 16.57
N PRO A 139 13.70 -13.35 17.07
CA PRO A 139 13.96 -14.45 17.98
C PRO A 139 13.05 -14.30 19.20
N ALA A 140 12.46 -15.42 19.64
CA ALA A 140 11.78 -15.47 20.92
C ALA A 140 12.76 -14.92 21.96
N GLN A 141 12.35 -13.87 22.69
CA GLN A 141 13.15 -13.42 23.82
C GLN A 141 13.27 -14.62 24.76
N PRO A 142 14.51 -15.06 25.10
CA PRO A 142 14.66 -16.09 26.12
C PRO A 142 13.88 -15.64 27.35
N LEU A 143 13.02 -16.51 27.87
CA LEU A 143 12.44 -16.30 29.19
C LEU A 143 13.63 -16.23 30.15
N VAL A 144 14.04 -15.02 30.51
CA VAL A 144 14.97 -14.84 31.63
C VAL A 144 14.19 -15.36 32.85
N PRO A 145 14.62 -16.47 33.48
CA PRO A 145 13.94 -16.95 34.67
C PRO A 145 13.88 -15.82 35.69
N PRO A 146 12.79 -15.67 36.45
CA PRO A 146 12.74 -14.69 37.52
C PRO A 146 13.95 -14.87 38.44
N ALA A 147 14.53 -13.78 38.95
CA ALA A 147 15.77 -13.82 39.74
C ALA A 147 15.70 -14.75 40.97
N SER A 148 14.49 -15.15 41.38
CA SER A 148 14.21 -16.16 42.40
C SER A 148 14.58 -17.60 42.02
N GLU A 149 14.84 -17.88 40.74
CA GLU A 149 15.17 -19.23 40.23
C GLU A 149 16.67 -19.40 39.92
N LEU A 150 17.50 -18.39 40.20
CA LEU A 150 18.96 -18.51 40.04
C LEU A 150 19.57 -19.21 41.27
N PRO A 151 20.41 -20.24 41.10
CA PRO A 151 21.09 -20.88 42.21
C PRO A 151 22.05 -19.88 42.89
N THR A 152 21.96 -19.78 44.21
CA THR A 152 22.82 -18.97 45.09
C THR A 152 24.23 -19.52 45.19
#